data_AF-H0J3Q1-F1
#
_entry.id   AF-H0J3Q1-F1
#
_cell.length_a   1.000
_cell.length_b   1.000
_cell.length_c   1.000
_cell.angle_alpha   90.00
_cell.angle_beta   90.00
_cell.angle_gamma   90.00
#
_symmetry.space_group_name_H-M   'P 1'
#
loop_
_entity.id
_entity.type
_entity.pdbx_description
1 polymer ?
#
loop_
_entity_poly.entity_id
_entity_poly.type
_entity_poly.pdbx_seq_one_letter_code
_entity_poly.pdbx_strand_id
1 'polypeptide(L)'
;MQKGHKVVHVARPELGVGEIESVVGERFNVRFGSSGFSGIPTSALAPAALAATSKTDAPLALTPEAHLQSVSQRYGIGSLWHITSRENVATILGRGLMSRHLMQQSGLAMVDISDATVQDYRVAKGIRNGLSLHDYVPLYLRAQNPMLFCRRAYNRTLCLLEIDISAWLQQGVLFTDGNAASLNTCFYERLSDLRFLDWDALNATYWTNVPDGKRKRCAEVLVPNRLPARFILRVHTASLESAAWLAQQGVQATFSPHRFF
;
A
#
# COMPACT_ATOMS: atom_id res chain seq x y z
N MET A 1 42.68 21.62 6.64
CA MET A 1 41.84 21.14 5.51
C MET A 1 41.52 22.32 4.62
N GLN A 2 41.87 22.25 3.33
CA GLN A 2 41.57 23.31 2.35
C GLN A 2 40.07 23.37 2.03
N LYS A 3 39.61 24.57 1.66
CA LYS A 3 38.24 24.89 1.23
C LYS A 3 37.85 24.01 0.03
N GLY A 4 37.01 23.01 0.28
CA GLY A 4 36.62 22.01 -0.71
C GLY A 4 35.89 20.84 -0.07
N HIS A 5 34.56 20.99 0.09
CA HIS A 5 33.53 19.98 0.35
C HIS A 5 33.97 18.54 0.69
N LYS A 6 34.46 18.31 1.91
CA LYS A 6 34.40 16.99 2.56
C LYS A 6 33.33 17.06 3.64
N VAL A 7 32.13 16.55 3.35
CA VAL A 7 31.07 16.41 4.35
C VAL A 7 31.53 15.32 5.32
N VAL A 8 31.83 15.69 6.55
CA VAL A 8 32.12 14.75 7.62
C VAL A 8 30.84 14.58 8.42
N HIS A 9 30.40 13.34 8.59
CA HIS A 9 29.20 13.01 9.34
C HIS A 9 29.53 12.80 10.81
N VAL A 10 28.87 13.55 11.69
CA VAL A 10 28.95 13.35 13.13
C VAL A 10 27.71 12.56 13.56
N ALA A 11 27.90 11.32 14.00
CA ALA A 11 26.82 10.50 14.53
C ALA A 11 26.68 10.73 16.05
N ARG A 12 25.49 11.14 16.47
CA ARG A 12 25.11 11.20 17.89
C ARG A 12 23.83 10.38 18.13
N PRO A 13 23.80 9.48 19.12
CA PRO A 13 22.62 8.66 19.44
C PRO A 13 21.33 9.49 19.63
N GLU A 14 21.45 10.68 20.20
CA GLU A 14 20.36 11.58 20.58
C GLU A 14 19.86 12.50 19.46
N LEU A 15 20.67 12.77 18.43
CA LEU A 15 20.40 13.80 17.40
C LEU A 15 20.51 13.28 15.96
N GLY A 16 20.92 12.02 15.78
CA GLY A 16 21.14 11.43 14.47
C GLY A 16 22.47 11.87 13.84
N VAL A 17 22.49 11.96 12.52
CA VAL A 17 23.68 12.29 11.74
C VAL A 17 23.69 13.77 11.38
N GLY A 18 24.74 14.49 11.78
CA GLY A 18 24.94 15.90 11.49
C GLY A 18 26.04 16.16 10.46
N GLU A 19 25.94 17.28 9.75
CA GLU A 19 26.92 17.73 8.74
C GLU A 19 27.76 18.90 9.26
N ILE A 20 29.08 18.82 9.12
CA ILE A 20 29.97 19.94 9.49
C ILE A 20 29.83 21.07 8.46
N GLU A 21 29.36 22.23 8.90
CA GLU A 21 29.21 23.43 8.07
C GLU A 21 30.52 24.24 8.00
N SER A 22 31.22 24.35 9.13
CA SER A 22 32.45 25.13 9.22
C SER A 22 33.34 24.65 10.37
N VAL A 23 34.63 24.98 10.26
CA VAL A 23 35.64 24.73 11.29
C VAL A 23 36.23 26.08 11.69
N VAL A 24 36.17 26.43 12.97
CA VAL A 24 36.75 27.66 13.52
C VAL A 24 37.69 27.28 14.65
N GLY A 25 39.00 27.41 14.41
CA GLY A 25 40.03 26.92 15.34
C GLY A 25 39.91 25.40 15.55
N GLU A 26 39.81 24.98 16.81
CA GLU A 26 39.61 23.58 17.21
C GLU A 26 38.14 23.21 17.44
N ARG A 27 37.20 23.91 16.80
CA ARG A 27 35.75 23.69 16.97
C ARG A 27 35.04 23.48 15.64
N PHE A 28 34.07 22.58 15.66
CA PHE A 28 33.16 22.31 14.56
C PHE A 28 31.78 22.97 14.78
N ASN A 29 31.25 23.58 13.74
CA ASN A 29 29.82 23.94 13.64
C ASN A 29 29.12 22.86 12.82
N VAL A 30 28.07 22.25 13.39
CA VAL A 30 27.43 21.07 12.82
C VAL A 30 25.92 21.29 12.74
N ARG A 31 25.32 20.99 11.58
CA ARG A 31 23.88 21.03 11.37
C ARG A 31 23.28 19.64 11.57
N PHE A 32 22.29 19.51 12.44
CA PHE A 32 21.50 18.28 12.63
C PHE A 32 20.05 18.56 12.20
N GLY A 33 19.62 18.00 11.07
CA GLY A 33 18.28 18.25 10.53
C GLY A 33 18.01 19.76 10.29
N SER A 34 16.92 20.28 10.85
CA SER A 34 16.51 21.71 10.76
C SER A 34 17.04 22.58 11.91
N SER A 35 17.84 22.02 12.83
CA SER A 35 18.40 22.71 14.00
C SER A 35 19.93 22.80 13.92
N GLY A 36 20.49 23.99 14.13
CA GLY A 36 21.94 24.21 14.16
C GLY A 36 22.52 24.02 15.56
N PHE A 37 23.71 23.42 15.66
CA PHE A 37 24.48 23.31 16.91
C PHE A 37 25.91 23.83 16.70
N SER A 38 26.34 24.77 17.54
CA SER A 38 27.68 25.38 17.44
C SER A 38 28.58 24.98 18.61
N GLY A 39 29.87 24.73 18.33
CA GLY A 39 30.91 24.65 19.36
C GLY A 39 31.32 23.24 19.81
N ILE A 40 31.17 22.22 18.97
CA ILE A 40 31.63 20.86 19.30
C ILE A 40 33.18 20.84 19.27
N PRO A 41 33.86 20.43 20.35
CA PRO A 41 35.33 20.32 20.38
C PRO A 41 35.81 19.24 19.40
N THR A 42 36.91 19.50 18.69
CA THR A 42 37.50 18.54 17.73
C THR A 42 37.88 17.20 18.38
N SER A 43 38.24 17.20 19.66
CA SER A 43 38.60 16.01 20.44
C SER A 43 37.41 15.13 20.84
N ALA A 44 36.18 15.60 20.70
CA ALA A 44 34.97 14.86 21.07
C ALA A 44 34.51 13.86 19.99
N LEU A 45 35.17 13.82 18.84
CA LEU A 45 34.89 12.87 17.76
C LEU A 45 35.90 11.72 17.82
N ALA A 46 35.41 10.51 18.10
CA ALA A 46 36.24 9.31 18.06
C ALA A 46 36.89 9.16 16.67
N PRO A 47 38.15 8.69 16.55
CA PRO A 47 38.85 8.56 15.26
C PRO A 47 38.08 7.75 14.20
N ALA A 48 37.19 6.85 14.62
CA ALA A 48 36.32 6.06 13.75
C ALA A 48 35.23 6.90 13.03
N ALA A 49 34.99 8.16 13.42
CA ALA A 49 34.01 9.06 12.81
C ALA A 49 34.58 9.89 11.63
N LEU A 50 35.87 9.75 11.33
CA LEU A 50 36.55 10.46 10.24
C LEU A 50 36.90 9.51 9.08
N ALA A 51 35.91 8.79 8.56
CA ALA A 51 36.06 8.06 7.31
C ALA A 51 35.83 9.01 6.13
N ALA A 52 36.88 9.31 5.36
CA ALA A 52 36.72 9.97 4.07
C ALA A 52 36.15 8.95 3.08
N THR A 53 34.85 9.02 2.81
CA THR A 53 34.23 8.23 1.75
C THR A 53 34.66 8.77 0.39
N SER A 54 35.44 7.96 -0.35
CA SER A 54 35.69 8.19 -1.77
C SER A 54 34.38 8.09 -2.53
N LYS A 55 34.16 9.00 -3.50
CA LYS A 55 33.04 8.98 -4.43
C LYS A 55 33.08 7.72 -5.31
N THR A 56 32.61 6.61 -4.79
CA THR A 56 32.15 5.41 -5.51
C THR A 56 31.21 4.71 -4.55
N ASP A 57 30.00 4.42 -4.99
CA ASP A 57 28.89 3.82 -4.25
C ASP A 57 28.03 4.81 -3.45
N ALA A 58 27.38 5.73 -4.16
CA ALA A 58 26.01 6.07 -3.77
C ALA A 58 25.21 4.75 -3.79
N PRO A 59 24.43 4.39 -2.75
CA PRO A 59 23.60 3.19 -2.81
C PRO A 59 22.73 3.31 -4.06
N LEU A 60 22.88 2.36 -5.00
CA LEU A 60 22.06 2.31 -6.20
C LEU A 60 20.60 2.43 -5.77
N ALA A 61 19.93 3.51 -6.19
CA ALA A 61 18.51 3.66 -5.93
C ALA A 61 17.82 2.43 -6.53
N LEU A 62 17.14 1.64 -5.69
CA LEU A 62 16.40 0.46 -6.13
C LEU A 62 15.40 0.90 -7.20
N THR A 63 15.27 0.12 -8.28
CA THR A 63 14.17 0.33 -9.22
C THR A 63 12.82 0.19 -8.48
N PRO A 64 11.73 0.82 -8.96
CA PRO A 64 10.42 0.69 -8.33
C PRO A 64 10.00 -0.78 -8.11
N GLU A 65 10.34 -1.66 -9.05
CA GLU A 65 10.07 -3.10 -8.98
C GLU A 65 10.89 -3.78 -7.89
N ALA A 66 12.20 -3.51 -7.82
CA ALA A 66 13.07 -4.08 -6.79
C ALA A 66 12.70 -3.57 -5.39
N HIS A 67 12.31 -2.30 -5.27
CA HIS A 67 11.82 -1.73 -4.03
C HIS A 67 10.49 -2.38 -3.62
N LEU A 68 9.55 -2.53 -4.55
CA LEU A 68 8.27 -3.21 -4.30
C LEU A 68 8.49 -4.66 -3.87
N GLN A 69 9.36 -5.40 -4.54
CA GLN A 69 9.71 -6.76 -4.19
C GLN A 69 10.31 -6.86 -2.78
N SER A 70 11.20 -5.92 -2.42
CA SER A 70 11.80 -5.87 -1.09
C SER A 70 10.76 -5.64 0.01
N VAL A 71 9.88 -4.64 -0.16
CA VAL A 71 8.84 -4.36 0.84
C VAL A 71 7.76 -5.43 0.89
N SER A 72 7.41 -6.03 -0.26
CA SER A 72 6.43 -7.11 -0.32
C SER A 72 6.92 -8.35 0.42
N GLN A 73 8.20 -8.71 0.27
CA GLN A 73 8.82 -9.79 1.03
C GLN A 73 8.87 -9.46 2.54
N ARG A 74 9.29 -8.23 2.89
CA ARG A 74 9.37 -7.78 4.28
C ARG A 74 8.04 -7.86 5.03
N TYR A 75 6.94 -7.53 4.34
CA TYR A 75 5.61 -7.45 4.94
C TYR A 75 4.67 -8.61 4.57
N GLY A 76 5.19 -9.62 3.89
CA GLY A 76 4.43 -10.81 3.49
C GLY A 76 3.23 -10.48 2.59
N ILE A 77 3.41 -9.61 1.60
CA ILE A 77 2.38 -9.24 0.64
C ILE A 77 2.64 -10.00 -0.66
N GLY A 78 1.87 -11.07 -0.90
CA GLY A 78 1.98 -11.84 -2.16
C GLY A 78 1.13 -11.25 -3.28
N SER A 79 -0.08 -10.80 -2.95
CA SER A 79 -1.09 -10.36 -3.92
C SER A 79 -1.97 -9.30 -3.27
N LEU A 80 -2.61 -8.48 -4.11
CA LEU A 80 -3.71 -7.61 -3.72
C LEU A 80 -5.04 -8.29 -4.02
N TRP A 81 -6.13 -7.86 -3.37
CA TRP A 81 -7.39 -8.60 -3.42
C TRP A 81 -8.57 -7.69 -3.75
N HIS A 82 -9.45 -8.13 -4.64
CA HIS A 82 -10.71 -7.45 -4.91
C HIS A 82 -11.90 -8.40 -4.71
N ILE A 83 -13.00 -7.88 -4.16
CA ILE A 83 -14.22 -8.65 -3.89
C ILE A 83 -15.26 -8.24 -4.92
N THR A 84 -15.81 -9.21 -5.64
CA THR A 84 -16.85 -8.99 -6.66
C THR A 84 -17.86 -10.15 -6.65
N SER A 85 -18.97 -10.02 -7.38
CA SER A 85 -19.83 -11.16 -7.70
C SER A 85 -19.34 -11.88 -8.96
N ARG A 86 -19.65 -13.17 -9.09
CA ARG A 86 -19.29 -14.04 -10.23
C ARG A 86 -19.85 -13.49 -11.54
N GLU A 87 -21.03 -12.87 -11.49
CA GLU A 87 -21.72 -12.28 -12.63
C GLU A 87 -20.91 -11.15 -13.28
N ASN A 88 -20.08 -10.46 -12.50
CA ASN A 88 -19.22 -9.37 -12.98
C ASN A 88 -17.90 -9.84 -13.59
N VAL A 89 -17.47 -11.08 -13.32
CA VAL A 89 -16.09 -11.52 -13.58
C VAL A 89 -15.75 -11.51 -15.07
N ALA A 90 -16.65 -12.02 -15.93
CA ALA A 90 -16.41 -12.03 -17.38
C ALA A 90 -16.21 -10.60 -17.93
N THR A 91 -17.04 -9.65 -17.49
CA THR A 91 -16.91 -8.23 -17.84
C THR A 91 -15.59 -7.63 -17.34
N ILE A 92 -15.21 -7.92 -16.09
CA ILE A 92 -13.96 -7.44 -15.50
C ILE A 92 -12.74 -7.99 -16.26
N LEU A 93 -12.74 -9.27 -16.64
CA LEU A 93 -11.65 -9.87 -17.42
C LEU A 93 -11.57 -9.28 -18.84
N GLY A 94 -12.71 -8.92 -19.44
CA GLY A 94 -12.73 -8.31 -20.79
C GLY A 94 -12.41 -6.82 -20.82
N ARG A 95 -12.71 -6.07 -19.74
CA ARG A 95 -12.60 -4.60 -19.71
C ARG A 95 -11.56 -4.08 -18.72
N GLY A 96 -11.04 -4.92 -17.83
CA GLY A 96 -10.33 -4.49 -16.63
C GLY A 96 -11.28 -4.04 -15.51
N LEU A 97 -10.72 -3.91 -14.32
CA LEU A 97 -11.44 -3.52 -13.12
C LEU A 97 -11.58 -2.00 -13.07
N MET A 98 -12.80 -1.47 -12.94
CA MET A 98 -13.10 -0.05 -13.01
C MET A 98 -13.46 0.53 -11.64
N SER A 99 -13.14 1.82 -11.44
CA SER A 99 -13.62 2.59 -10.31
C SER A 99 -15.14 2.74 -10.38
N ARG A 100 -15.79 3.12 -9.27
CA ARG A 100 -17.25 3.27 -9.22
C ARG A 100 -17.74 4.28 -10.26
N HIS A 101 -17.12 5.46 -10.33
CA HIS A 101 -17.54 6.48 -11.28
C HIS A 101 -17.40 6.01 -12.73
N LEU A 102 -16.27 5.37 -13.07
CA LEU A 102 -16.08 4.85 -14.42
C LEU A 102 -17.05 3.71 -14.75
N MET A 103 -17.37 2.85 -13.78
CA MET A 103 -18.39 1.81 -13.92
C MET A 103 -19.77 2.43 -14.19
N GLN A 104 -20.17 3.47 -13.44
CA GLN A 104 -21.46 4.14 -13.62
C GLN A 104 -21.57 4.80 -15.00
N GLN A 105 -20.47 5.37 -15.49
CA GLN A 105 -20.40 6.00 -16.82
C GLN A 105 -20.37 4.98 -17.97
N SER A 106 -19.96 3.73 -17.71
CA SER A 106 -19.78 2.72 -18.75
C SER A 106 -21.09 2.15 -19.33
N GLY A 107 -22.21 2.33 -18.63
CA GLY A 107 -23.50 1.74 -19.00
C GLY A 107 -23.55 0.21 -18.89
N LEU A 108 -22.52 -0.43 -18.33
CA LEU A 108 -22.46 -1.87 -18.15
C LEU A 108 -23.38 -2.32 -17.00
N ALA A 109 -24.15 -3.36 -17.23
CA ALA A 109 -24.93 -4.02 -16.19
C ALA A 109 -24.00 -4.82 -15.27
N MET A 110 -23.70 -4.27 -14.10
CA MET A 110 -22.87 -4.88 -13.07
C MET A 110 -23.71 -5.13 -11.81
N VAL A 111 -23.48 -6.25 -11.14
CA VAL A 111 -24.08 -6.56 -9.83
C VAL A 111 -23.32 -5.77 -8.76
N ASP A 112 -24.00 -4.84 -8.09
CA ASP A 112 -23.44 -4.08 -6.97
C ASP A 112 -23.59 -4.89 -5.67
N ILE A 113 -22.45 -5.24 -5.05
CA ILE A 113 -22.38 -5.92 -3.75
C ILE A 113 -21.85 -4.99 -2.63
N SER A 114 -21.76 -3.68 -2.90
CA SER A 114 -21.19 -2.71 -1.97
C SER A 114 -22.13 -2.40 -0.80
N ASP A 115 -21.57 -1.79 0.25
CA ASP A 115 -22.38 -1.23 1.33
C ASP A 115 -22.77 0.19 0.99
N ALA A 116 -24.07 0.50 0.94
CA ALA A 116 -24.55 1.85 0.69
C ALA A 116 -23.99 2.84 1.73
N THR A 117 -24.02 2.48 3.01
CA THR A 117 -23.47 3.31 4.11
C THR A 117 -21.97 3.58 3.92
N VAL A 118 -21.20 2.58 3.47
CA VAL A 118 -19.77 2.77 3.18
C VAL A 118 -19.58 3.64 1.95
N GLN A 119 -20.43 3.54 0.93
CA GLN A 119 -20.37 4.46 -0.23
C GLN A 119 -20.60 5.91 0.20
N ASP A 120 -21.57 6.16 1.08
CA ASP A 120 -21.83 7.52 1.60
C ASP A 120 -20.61 8.09 2.34
N TYR A 121 -19.94 7.27 3.16
CA TYR A 121 -18.70 7.67 3.81
C TYR A 121 -17.55 7.93 2.83
N ARG A 122 -17.50 7.21 1.70
CA ARG A 122 -16.50 7.45 0.65
C ARG A 122 -16.73 8.78 -0.05
N VAL A 123 -17.98 9.19 -0.27
CA VAL A 123 -18.31 10.54 -0.78
C VAL A 123 -17.81 11.61 0.19
N ALA A 124 -18.01 11.40 1.49
CA ALA A 124 -17.63 12.36 2.52
C ALA A 124 -16.11 12.50 2.77
N LYS A 125 -15.26 11.64 2.19
CA LYS A 125 -13.79 11.72 2.40
C LYS A 125 -13.09 12.87 1.72
N GLY A 126 -13.75 13.51 0.76
CA GLY A 126 -13.18 14.57 -0.05
C GLY A 126 -12.20 14.04 -1.10
N ILE A 127 -11.40 14.95 -1.63
CA ILE A 127 -10.54 14.73 -2.79
C ILE A 127 -9.10 14.43 -2.36
N ARG A 128 -8.43 13.55 -3.09
CA ARG A 128 -7.01 13.21 -2.99
C ARG A 128 -6.44 13.15 -4.39
N ASN A 129 -5.33 13.85 -4.65
CA ASN A 129 -4.69 13.93 -5.97
C ASN A 129 -5.67 14.26 -7.11
N GLY A 130 -6.62 15.17 -6.85
CA GLY A 130 -7.65 15.59 -7.82
C GLY A 130 -8.80 14.59 -8.02
N LEU A 131 -8.80 13.46 -7.30
CA LEU A 131 -9.77 12.38 -7.43
C LEU A 131 -10.54 12.12 -6.13
N SER A 132 -11.82 11.76 -6.22
CA SER A 132 -12.61 11.27 -5.08
C SER A 132 -12.33 9.78 -4.82
N LEU A 133 -12.75 9.23 -3.68
CA LEU A 133 -12.60 7.79 -3.42
C LEU A 133 -13.39 6.88 -4.39
N HIS A 134 -14.36 7.41 -5.11
CA HIS A 134 -15.12 6.68 -6.15
C HIS A 134 -14.43 6.70 -7.52
N ASP A 135 -13.39 7.50 -7.68
CA ASP A 135 -12.51 7.48 -8.85
C ASP A 135 -11.39 6.46 -8.72
N TYR A 136 -11.21 5.84 -7.54
CA TYR A 136 -10.25 4.77 -7.32
C TYR A 136 -10.93 3.39 -7.33
N VAL A 137 -10.20 2.40 -7.86
CA VAL A 137 -10.45 0.97 -7.69
C VAL A 137 -9.88 0.55 -6.33
N PRO A 138 -10.70 0.08 -5.38
CA PRO A 138 -10.22 -0.41 -4.10
C PRO A 138 -9.74 -1.87 -4.21
N LEU A 139 -8.49 -2.09 -3.80
CA LEU A 139 -7.88 -3.40 -3.60
C LEU A 139 -7.48 -3.54 -2.14
N TYR A 140 -7.60 -4.72 -1.54
CA TYR A 140 -7.23 -4.98 -0.15
C TYR A 140 -5.86 -5.63 -0.04
N LEU A 141 -5.12 -5.32 1.02
CA LEU A 141 -3.87 -6.01 1.37
C LEU A 141 -4.10 -7.45 1.88
N ARG A 142 -5.31 -7.75 2.33
CA ARG A 142 -5.71 -9.05 2.88
C ARG A 142 -7.07 -9.45 2.33
N ALA A 143 -7.16 -10.67 1.78
CA ALA A 143 -8.39 -11.24 1.26
C ALA A 143 -9.46 -11.39 2.35
N GLN A 144 -9.09 -12.02 3.46
CA GLN A 144 -9.94 -12.18 4.65
C GLN A 144 -9.94 -10.89 5.45
N ASN A 145 -11.00 -10.11 5.27
CA ASN A 145 -11.20 -8.84 5.94
C ASN A 145 -12.69 -8.65 6.33
N PRO A 146 -12.99 -7.69 7.21
CA PRO A 146 -14.37 -7.38 7.61
C PRO A 146 -15.33 -7.12 6.45
N MET A 147 -14.90 -6.49 5.35
CA MET A 147 -15.77 -6.24 4.19
C MET A 147 -16.20 -7.55 3.52
N LEU A 148 -15.30 -8.52 3.38
CA LEU A 148 -15.66 -9.86 2.91
C LEU A 148 -16.66 -10.51 3.86
N PHE A 149 -16.39 -10.48 5.18
CA PHE A 149 -17.23 -11.09 6.21
C PHE A 149 -18.67 -10.54 6.24
N CYS A 150 -18.81 -9.23 6.05
CA CYS A 150 -20.11 -8.56 5.93
C CYS A 150 -20.87 -8.96 4.65
N ARG A 151 -20.25 -9.67 3.71
CA ARG A 151 -20.87 -10.14 2.46
C ARG A 151 -21.09 -11.65 2.41
N ARG A 152 -20.87 -12.38 3.50
CA ARG A 152 -21.07 -13.83 3.55
C ARG A 152 -22.45 -14.34 3.12
N ALA A 153 -23.50 -13.52 3.18
CA ALA A 153 -24.81 -13.87 2.62
C ALA A 153 -24.75 -14.16 1.10
N TYR A 154 -23.80 -13.56 0.39
CA TYR A 154 -23.55 -13.74 -1.04
C TYR A 154 -22.55 -14.87 -1.33
N ASN A 155 -22.22 -15.75 -0.38
CA ASN A 155 -21.11 -16.72 -0.52
C ASN A 155 -21.18 -17.58 -1.81
N ARG A 156 -22.39 -17.88 -2.32
CA ARG A 156 -22.59 -18.65 -3.56
C ARG A 156 -22.23 -17.88 -4.83
N THR A 157 -22.21 -16.56 -4.79
CA THR A 157 -21.90 -15.70 -5.93
C THR A 157 -20.63 -14.89 -5.72
N LEU A 158 -20.08 -14.81 -4.50
CA LEU A 158 -18.83 -14.10 -4.22
C LEU A 158 -17.62 -14.70 -4.93
N CYS A 159 -16.81 -13.82 -5.49
CA CYS A 159 -15.50 -14.12 -6.05
C CYS A 159 -14.45 -13.19 -5.45
N LEU A 160 -13.24 -13.72 -5.28
CA LEU A 160 -12.05 -12.94 -4.98
C LEU A 160 -11.16 -12.90 -6.22
N LEU A 161 -10.79 -11.71 -6.65
CA LEU A 161 -9.77 -11.54 -7.69
C LEU A 161 -8.42 -11.43 -7.00
N GLU A 162 -7.50 -12.32 -7.37
CA GLU A 162 -6.08 -12.23 -7.00
C GLU A 162 -5.39 -11.30 -7.99
N ILE A 163 -4.85 -10.19 -7.47
CA ILE A 163 -4.26 -9.13 -8.28
C ILE A 163 -2.75 -9.10 -8.06
N ASP A 164 -2.02 -9.03 -9.17
CA ASP A 164 -0.57 -8.89 -9.18
C ASP A 164 -0.13 -7.63 -8.42
N ILE A 165 0.85 -7.77 -7.54
CA ILE A 165 1.29 -6.68 -6.67
C ILE A 165 1.90 -5.50 -7.46
N SER A 166 2.41 -5.72 -8.67
CA SER A 166 2.89 -4.66 -9.56
C SER A 166 1.80 -3.66 -9.97
N ALA A 167 0.52 -3.97 -9.74
CA ALA A 167 -0.58 -3.00 -9.82
C ALA A 167 -0.34 -1.79 -8.90
N TRP A 168 0.44 -1.92 -7.84
CA TRP A 168 0.81 -0.83 -6.93
C TRP A 168 1.77 0.19 -7.58
N LEU A 169 2.47 -0.20 -8.65
CA LEU A 169 3.37 0.70 -9.39
C LEU A 169 2.64 1.56 -10.43
N GLN A 170 1.32 1.42 -10.55
CA GLN A 170 0.55 2.31 -11.43
C GLN A 170 0.64 3.76 -10.94
N GLN A 171 0.62 4.70 -11.88
CA GLN A 171 0.73 6.12 -11.55
C GLN A 171 -0.46 6.58 -10.69
N GLY A 172 -0.18 7.37 -9.65
CA GLY A 172 -1.20 7.96 -8.79
C GLY A 172 -1.85 6.99 -7.79
N VAL A 173 -1.30 5.78 -7.64
CA VAL A 173 -1.76 4.83 -6.61
C VAL A 173 -1.54 5.40 -5.22
N LEU A 174 -2.56 5.26 -4.38
CA LEU A 174 -2.49 5.52 -2.94
C LEU A 174 -2.62 4.20 -2.17
N PHE A 175 -2.23 4.19 -0.92
CA PHE A 175 -2.63 3.13 0.01
C PHE A 175 -2.97 3.70 1.38
N THR A 176 -3.67 2.92 2.19
CA THR A 176 -4.20 3.36 3.47
C THR A 176 -3.81 2.45 4.62
N ASP A 177 -3.84 2.95 5.85
CA ASP A 177 -3.63 2.13 7.06
C ASP A 177 -4.88 1.42 7.58
N GLY A 178 -5.98 1.52 6.84
CA GLY A 178 -7.27 0.89 7.16
C GLY A 178 -8.31 1.21 6.09
N ASN A 179 -9.58 0.89 6.37
CA ASN A 179 -10.68 1.17 5.44
C ASN A 179 -10.68 2.66 5.05
N ALA A 180 -10.56 2.95 3.75
CA ALA A 180 -10.42 4.31 3.23
C ALA A 180 -11.63 5.20 3.57
N ALA A 181 -12.81 4.62 3.79
CA ALA A 181 -14.02 5.34 4.18
C ALA A 181 -14.04 5.75 5.66
N SER A 182 -13.23 5.13 6.52
CA SER A 182 -13.24 5.41 7.97
C SER A 182 -12.58 6.74 8.36
N LEU A 183 -13.06 7.39 9.42
CA LEU A 183 -12.60 8.71 9.88
C LEU A 183 -11.08 8.76 10.14
N ASN A 184 -10.56 7.77 10.85
CA ASN A 184 -9.20 7.75 11.36
C ASN A 184 -8.18 7.10 10.40
N THR A 185 -8.51 7.01 9.11
CA THR A 185 -7.65 6.36 8.12
C THR A 185 -6.73 7.38 7.44
N CYS A 186 -5.43 7.10 7.49
CA CYS A 186 -4.41 7.88 6.81
C CYS A 186 -4.14 7.32 5.40
N PHE A 187 -3.66 8.20 4.51
CA PHE A 187 -3.34 7.90 3.11
C PHE A 187 -1.86 8.14 2.86
N TYR A 188 -1.27 7.28 2.04
CA TYR A 188 0.16 7.25 1.76
C TYR A 188 0.42 7.02 0.28
N GLU A 189 1.54 7.54 -0.22
CA GLU A 189 1.92 7.47 -1.65
C GLU A 189 3.23 6.71 -1.88
N ARG A 190 4.10 6.68 -0.86
CA ARG A 190 5.43 6.08 -0.98
C ARG A 190 5.44 4.71 -0.35
N LEU A 191 5.99 3.71 -1.04
CA LEU A 191 6.12 2.34 -0.52
C LEU A 191 6.84 2.28 0.84
N SER A 192 7.76 3.21 1.10
CA SER A 192 8.43 3.31 2.41
C SER A 192 7.47 3.57 3.58
N ASP A 193 6.30 4.16 3.31
CA ASP A 193 5.30 4.51 4.31
C ASP A 193 4.45 3.29 4.73
N LEU A 194 4.68 2.11 4.13
CA LEU A 194 4.19 0.82 4.64
C LEU A 194 4.60 0.56 6.09
N ARG A 195 5.67 1.20 6.58
CA ARG A 195 6.07 1.15 7.99
C ARG A 195 5.05 1.72 8.97
N PHE A 196 4.07 2.50 8.50
CA PHE A 196 3.01 3.07 9.35
C PHE A 196 1.77 2.18 9.46
N LEU A 197 1.69 1.12 8.66
CA LEU A 197 0.59 0.17 8.77
C LEU A 197 0.77 -0.71 10.01
N ASP A 198 -0.35 -1.02 10.66
CA ASP A 198 -0.39 -1.95 11.78
C ASP A 198 -0.38 -3.39 11.23
N TRP A 199 0.84 -3.92 11.07
CA TRP A 199 1.06 -5.25 10.52
C TRP A 199 0.57 -6.37 11.43
N ASP A 200 0.48 -6.13 12.74
CA ASP A 200 -0.10 -7.09 13.68
C ASP A 200 -1.61 -7.20 13.45
N ALA A 201 -2.31 -6.07 13.29
CA ALA A 201 -3.73 -6.07 12.91
C ALA A 201 -3.97 -6.70 11.51
N LEU A 202 -3.10 -6.40 10.54
CA LEU A 202 -3.16 -6.95 9.18
C LEU A 202 -2.82 -8.43 9.10
N ASN A 203 -2.15 -9.00 10.09
CA ASN A 203 -1.78 -10.42 10.14
C ASN A 203 -2.54 -11.21 11.20
N ALA A 204 -3.29 -10.54 12.08
CA ALA A 204 -4.08 -11.20 13.13
C ALA A 204 -5.05 -12.24 12.55
N THR A 205 -5.21 -13.37 13.24
CA THR A 205 -6.23 -14.38 12.91
C THR A 205 -7.64 -13.81 13.03
N TYR A 206 -7.87 -13.02 14.08
CA TYR A 206 -9.16 -12.36 14.35
C TYR A 206 -8.94 -10.87 14.58
N TRP A 207 -9.46 -10.04 13.66
CA TRP A 207 -9.38 -8.59 13.76
C TRP A 207 -10.14 -8.00 14.97
N THR A 208 -11.02 -8.78 15.59
CA THR A 208 -11.75 -8.36 16.81
C THR A 208 -10.86 -8.37 18.05
N ASN A 209 -9.74 -9.09 18.02
CA ASN A 209 -8.83 -9.21 19.17
C ASN A 209 -7.77 -8.11 19.17
N VAL A 210 -7.80 -7.21 18.18
CA VAL A 210 -6.84 -6.11 18.04
C VAL A 210 -7.58 -4.78 18.12
N PRO A 211 -7.09 -3.80 18.90
CA PRO A 211 -7.68 -2.46 18.95
C PRO A 211 -7.79 -1.85 17.55
N ASP A 212 -9.02 -1.44 17.20
CA ASP A 212 -9.34 -0.88 15.88
C ASP A 212 -9.04 -1.85 14.71
N GLY A 213 -8.98 -3.15 15.00
CA GLY A 213 -8.56 -4.15 14.03
C GLY A 213 -9.50 -4.28 12.84
N LYS A 214 -10.81 -4.01 12.99
CA LYS A 214 -11.75 -3.98 11.86
C LYS A 214 -11.34 -2.96 10.80
N ARG A 215 -11.02 -1.74 11.21
CA ARG A 215 -10.59 -0.69 10.27
C ARG A 215 -9.25 -1.05 9.65
N LYS A 216 -8.26 -1.37 10.48
CA LYS A 216 -6.87 -1.67 10.07
C LYS A 216 -6.78 -2.88 9.13
N ARG A 217 -7.53 -3.95 9.40
CA ARG A 217 -7.57 -5.15 8.54
C ARG A 217 -8.12 -4.88 7.14
N CYS A 218 -8.89 -3.80 6.98
CA CYS A 218 -9.41 -3.34 5.69
C CYS A 218 -8.51 -2.28 5.03
N ALA A 219 -7.20 -2.27 5.29
CA ALA A 219 -6.26 -1.43 4.54
C ALA A 219 -6.37 -1.67 3.03
N GLU A 220 -6.37 -0.57 2.26
CA GLU A 220 -6.62 -0.56 0.82
C GLU A 220 -5.40 -0.05 0.05
N VAL A 221 -5.22 -0.57 -1.16
CA VAL A 221 -4.45 0.02 -2.27
C VAL A 221 -5.49 0.57 -3.26
N LEU A 222 -5.38 1.85 -3.58
CA LEU A 222 -6.36 2.60 -4.35
C LEU A 222 -5.74 2.93 -5.71
N VAL A 223 -6.18 2.24 -6.76
CA VAL A 223 -5.69 2.43 -8.13
C VAL A 223 -6.59 3.41 -8.88
N PRO A 224 -6.08 4.51 -9.48
CA PRO A 224 -6.93 5.45 -10.20
C PRO A 224 -7.66 4.84 -11.39
N ASN A 225 -8.95 5.17 -11.53
CA ASN A 225 -9.86 4.94 -12.66
C ASN A 225 -10.07 3.49 -13.09
N ARG A 226 -9.01 2.81 -13.57
CA ARG A 226 -9.09 1.47 -14.14
C ARG A 226 -7.79 0.72 -13.92
N LEU A 227 -7.91 -0.52 -13.44
CA LEU A 227 -6.82 -1.50 -13.44
C LEU A 227 -6.99 -2.44 -14.65
N PRO A 228 -6.00 -2.51 -15.56
CA PRO A 228 -6.04 -3.43 -16.70
C PRO A 228 -6.17 -4.90 -16.30
N ALA A 229 -6.90 -5.69 -17.09
CA ALA A 229 -7.16 -7.11 -16.80
C ALA A 229 -5.89 -7.97 -16.69
N ARG A 230 -4.77 -7.58 -17.32
CA ARG A 230 -3.47 -8.26 -17.22
C ARG A 230 -2.93 -8.38 -15.79
N PHE A 231 -3.40 -7.54 -14.87
CA PHE A 231 -3.01 -7.61 -13.45
C PHE A 231 -3.84 -8.64 -12.68
N ILE A 232 -4.90 -9.20 -13.25
CA ILE A 232 -5.73 -10.22 -12.60
C ILE A 232 -5.07 -11.57 -12.84
N LEU A 233 -4.50 -12.15 -11.80
CA LEU A 233 -3.78 -13.42 -11.86
C LEU A 233 -4.75 -14.60 -11.83
N ARG A 234 -5.71 -14.57 -10.91
CA ARG A 234 -6.66 -15.68 -10.68
C ARG A 234 -8.01 -15.17 -10.19
N VAL A 235 -9.04 -15.96 -10.46
CA VAL A 235 -10.37 -15.82 -9.87
C VAL A 235 -10.56 -16.95 -8.87
N HIS A 236 -10.87 -16.63 -7.62
CA HIS A 236 -11.15 -17.60 -6.57
C HIS A 236 -12.64 -17.62 -6.23
N THR A 237 -13.16 -18.82 -5.97
CA THR A 237 -14.55 -19.01 -5.51
C THR A 237 -14.59 -19.76 -4.19
N ALA A 238 -15.64 -19.47 -3.41
CA ALA A 238 -15.93 -20.17 -2.16
C ALA A 238 -16.67 -21.50 -2.37
N SER A 239 -17.20 -21.74 -3.57
CA SER A 239 -17.99 -22.92 -3.91
C SER A 239 -17.63 -23.48 -5.28
N LEU A 240 -17.78 -24.81 -5.43
CA LEU A 240 -17.68 -25.49 -6.72
C LEU A 240 -18.79 -25.06 -7.68
N GLU A 241 -19.97 -24.72 -7.16
CA GLU A 241 -21.09 -24.21 -7.96
C GLU A 241 -20.70 -22.92 -8.69
N SER A 242 -20.10 -21.94 -8.00
CA SER A 242 -19.64 -20.70 -8.63
C SER A 242 -18.54 -20.97 -9.66
N ALA A 243 -17.64 -21.92 -9.39
CA ALA A 243 -16.57 -22.28 -10.32
C ALA A 243 -17.13 -22.91 -11.61
N ALA A 244 -18.10 -23.82 -11.48
CA ALA A 244 -18.79 -24.42 -12.62
C ALA A 244 -19.59 -23.37 -13.42
N TRP A 245 -20.25 -22.45 -12.73
CA TRP A 245 -20.97 -21.33 -13.37
C TRP A 245 -20.01 -20.46 -14.20
N LEU A 246 -18.85 -20.08 -13.64
CA LEU A 246 -17.84 -19.31 -14.35
C LEU A 246 -17.26 -20.07 -15.56
N ALA A 247 -17.05 -21.37 -15.43
CA ALA A 247 -16.55 -22.21 -16.53
C ALA A 247 -17.53 -22.22 -17.72
N GLN A 248 -18.84 -22.22 -17.48
CA GLN A 248 -19.86 -22.09 -18.54
C GLN A 248 -19.79 -20.73 -19.27
N GLN A 249 -19.23 -19.70 -18.62
CA GLN A 249 -18.96 -18.39 -19.21
C GLN A 249 -17.55 -18.30 -19.83
N GLY A 250 -16.82 -19.40 -19.96
CA GLY A 250 -15.45 -19.43 -20.47
C GLY A 250 -14.40 -18.87 -19.50
N VAL A 251 -14.76 -18.68 -18.22
CA VAL A 251 -13.85 -18.16 -17.20
C VAL A 251 -13.29 -19.29 -16.35
N GLN A 252 -11.97 -19.41 -16.31
CA GLN A 252 -11.31 -20.33 -15.38
C GLN A 252 -11.28 -19.73 -13.97
N ALA A 253 -11.71 -20.52 -12.99
CA ALA A 253 -11.71 -20.13 -11.58
C ALA A 253 -11.17 -21.27 -10.70
N THR A 254 -10.49 -20.90 -9.62
CA THR A 254 -9.95 -21.82 -8.63
C THR A 254 -10.88 -21.92 -7.44
N PHE A 255 -11.33 -23.13 -7.10
CA PHE A 255 -12.04 -23.39 -5.85
C PHE A 255 -11.06 -23.20 -4.67
N SER A 256 -11.30 -22.20 -3.83
CA SER A 256 -10.38 -21.81 -2.74
C SER A 256 -11.16 -21.37 -1.50
N PRO A 257 -11.95 -22.27 -0.88
CA PRO A 257 -12.85 -21.89 0.23
C PRO A 257 -12.10 -21.31 1.43
N HIS A 258 -10.88 -21.77 1.71
CA HIS A 258 -10.03 -21.29 2.80
C HIS A 258 -9.59 -19.81 2.67
N ARG A 259 -9.76 -19.17 1.49
CA ARG A 259 -9.52 -17.73 1.31
C ARG A 259 -10.72 -16.87 1.70
N PHE A 260 -11.87 -17.50 1.95
CA PHE A 260 -13.12 -16.86 2.35
C PHE A 260 -13.29 -16.97 3.87
N PHE A 261 -14.48 -17.32 4.35
CA PHE A 261 -14.85 -17.37 5.76
C PHE A 261 -14.29 -18.58 6.49
#